data_AF-A0A6J0NYH5-F1
#
_entry.id   AF-A0A6J0NYH5-F1
#
_cell.length_a   1.000
_cell.length_b   1.000
_cell.length_c   1.000
_cell.angle_alpha   90.00
_cell.angle_beta   90.00
_cell.angle_gamma   90.00
#
_symmetry.space_group_name_H-M   'P 1'
#
loop_
_entity.id
_entity.type
_entity.pdbx_description
1 polymer ?
#
loop_
_entity_poly.entity_id
_entity_poly.type
_entity_poly.pdbx_seq_one_letter_code
_entity_poly.pdbx_strand_id
1 'polypeptide(L)'
;MGSLVESGWQYLVTHFSDFQLACIGSFLLHESVFFLSGLPFIFLERQDFLSNYKIQTKNNTPAAQGKCITRLLLYHFCVNLPLMMASYPVFTSMGMRSSFPLPSWKEVSAQILFYFIIEDFVFYWGHRILHSKWLYKNVHCVHHVGTRF
;
A
#
# COMPACT_ATOMS: atom_id res chain seq x y z
N MET A 1 2.77 23.38 25.04
CA MET A 1 3.26 23.20 23.66
C MET A 1 3.04 21.75 23.31
N GLY A 2 2.20 21.46 22.30
CA GLY A 2 1.98 20.07 21.87
C GLY A 2 3.27 19.46 21.32
N SER A 3 3.35 18.13 21.28
CA SER A 3 4.43 17.44 20.59
C SER A 3 4.49 17.85 19.11
N LEU A 4 5.64 17.68 18.44
CA LEU A 4 5.77 17.96 17.00
C LEU A 4 4.70 17.25 16.17
N VAL A 5 4.31 16.03 16.59
CA VAL A 5 3.25 15.23 15.97
C VAL A 5 1.88 15.90 16.14
N GLU A 6 1.56 16.37 17.34
CA GLU A 6 0.31 17.08 17.60
C GLU A 6 0.24 18.40 16.83
N SER A 7 1.31 19.18 16.81
CA SER A 7 1.35 20.43 16.05
C SER A 7 1.23 20.20 14.54
N GLY A 8 1.89 19.16 14.01
CA GLY A 8 1.73 18.76 12.61
C GLY A 8 0.31 18.29 12.29
N TRP A 9 -0.29 17.46 13.15
CA TRP A 9 -1.67 17.01 12.97
C TRP A 9 -2.69 18.15 13.07
N GLN A 10 -2.50 19.09 14.01
CA GLN A 10 -3.32 20.31 14.10
C GLN A 10 -3.28 21.12 12.81
N TYR A 11 -2.09 21.29 12.23
CA TYR A 11 -1.96 21.98 10.95
C TYR A 11 -2.74 21.28 9.84
N LEU A 12 -2.64 19.95 9.75
CA LEU A 12 -3.34 19.17 8.73
C LEU A 12 -4.87 19.24 8.86
N VAL A 13 -5.41 19.03 10.06
CA VAL A 13 -6.87 19.05 10.30
C VAL A 13 -7.49 20.45 10.13
N THR A 14 -6.69 21.51 10.28
CA THR A 14 -7.17 22.89 10.09
C THR A 14 -7.16 23.35 8.63
N HIS A 15 -6.33 22.73 7.77
CA HIS A 15 -6.16 23.13 6.37
C HIS A 15 -6.80 22.18 5.36
N PHE A 16 -7.14 20.94 5.76
CA PHE A 16 -7.69 19.91 4.88
C PHE A 16 -8.95 19.29 5.48
N SER A 17 -9.86 18.84 4.62
CA SER A 17 -11.06 18.11 5.06
C SER A 17 -10.74 16.68 5.46
N ASP A 18 -11.61 16.07 6.28
CA ASP A 18 -11.49 14.65 6.66
C ASP A 18 -11.41 13.73 5.44
N PHE A 19 -12.15 14.04 4.38
CA PHE A 19 -12.08 13.31 3.12
C PHE A 19 -10.71 13.43 2.45
N GLN A 20 -10.12 14.64 2.40
CA GLN A 20 -8.80 14.85 1.81
C GLN A 20 -7.71 14.13 2.62
N LEU A 21 -7.77 14.21 3.95
CA LEU A 21 -6.81 13.54 4.83
C LEU A 21 -6.92 12.02 4.71
N ALA A 22 -8.13 11.47 4.78
CA ALA A 22 -8.36 10.03 4.73
C ALA A 22 -8.06 9.42 3.35
N CYS A 23 -8.40 10.10 2.26
CA CYS A 23 -8.21 9.57 0.91
C CYS A 23 -6.86 9.95 0.32
N ILE A 24 -6.59 11.26 0.17
CA ILE A 24 -5.40 11.77 -0.52
C ILE A 24 -4.19 11.70 0.40
N GLY A 25 -4.33 12.10 1.67
CA GLY A 25 -3.25 12.02 2.65
C GLY A 25 -2.76 10.57 2.84
N SER A 26 -3.68 9.64 3.10
CA SER A 26 -3.35 8.22 3.22
C SER A 26 -2.75 7.64 1.94
N PHE A 27 -3.27 8.01 0.76
CA PHE A 27 -2.72 7.56 -0.52
C PHE A 27 -1.28 8.04 -0.70
N LEU A 28 -0.99 9.33 -0.49
CA LEU A 28 0.36 9.86 -0.60
C LEU A 28 1.33 9.20 0.38
N LEU A 29 0.88 8.95 1.61
CA LEU A 29 1.68 8.22 2.60
C LEU A 29 1.99 6.80 2.12
N HIS A 30 0.96 6.07 1.65
CA HIS A 30 1.10 4.73 1.10
C HIS A 30 2.07 4.67 -0.07
N GLU A 31 1.89 5.51 -1.10
CA GLU A 31 2.78 5.56 -2.27
C GLU A 31 4.22 5.89 -1.85
N SER A 32 4.39 6.86 -0.94
CA SER A 32 5.71 7.25 -0.46
C SER A 32 6.42 6.07 0.20
N VAL A 33 5.78 5.40 1.16
CA VAL A 33 6.38 4.24 1.83
C VAL A 33 6.66 3.12 0.84
N PHE A 34 5.72 2.82 -0.06
CA PHE A 34 5.86 1.77 -1.06
C PHE A 34 7.06 2.02 -1.98
N PHE A 35 7.15 3.18 -2.63
CA PHE A 35 8.25 3.48 -3.55
C PHE A 35 9.59 3.67 -2.84
N LEU A 36 9.61 4.36 -1.69
CA LEU A 36 10.84 4.57 -0.93
C LEU A 36 11.41 3.27 -0.39
N SER A 37 10.56 2.31 0.01
CA SER A 37 11.02 0.98 0.48
C SER A 37 11.75 0.19 -0.61
N GLY A 38 11.45 0.43 -1.89
CA GLY A 38 12.12 -0.20 -3.03
C GLY A 38 13.49 0.41 -3.37
N LEU A 39 13.74 1.68 -3.02
CA LEU A 39 14.97 2.39 -3.37
C LEU A 39 16.24 1.74 -2.81
N PRO A 40 16.30 1.29 -1.53
CA PRO A 40 17.44 0.57 -1.01
C PRO A 40 17.80 -0.67 -1.83
N PHE A 41 16.80 -1.44 -2.26
CA PHE A 41 17.03 -2.66 -3.06
C PHE A 41 17.55 -2.33 -4.45
N ILE A 42 17.02 -1.30 -5.11
CA ILE A 42 17.52 -0.82 -6.41
C ILE A 42 18.96 -0.31 -6.27
N PHE A 43 19.27 0.40 -5.20
CA PHE A 43 20.63 0.87 -4.92
C PHE A 43 21.60 -0.30 -4.76
N LEU A 44 21.24 -1.29 -3.93
CA LEU A 44 22.06 -2.50 -3.72
C LEU A 44 22.24 -3.32 -5.00
N GLU A 45 21.21 -3.42 -5.85
CA GLU A 45 21.30 -4.10 -7.14
C GLU A 45 22.25 -3.39 -8.10
N ARG A 46 22.27 -2.04 -8.09
CA ARG A 46 23.21 -1.25 -8.92
C ARG A 46 24.66 -1.33 -8.48
N GLN A 47 24.91 -1.56 -7.18
CA GLN A 47 26.26 -1.70 -6.63
C GLN A 47 26.82 -3.14 -6.75
N ASP A 48 26.05 -4.07 -7.32
CA ASP A 48 26.42 -5.49 -7.49
C ASP A 48 26.77 -6.23 -6.18
N PHE A 49 26.43 -5.65 -5.02
CA PHE A 49 26.82 -6.19 -3.70
C PHE A 49 26.11 -7.50 -3.35
N LEU A 50 24.89 -7.69 -3.86
CA LEU A 50 24.01 -8.82 -3.55
C LEU A 50 23.72 -9.73 -4.75
N SER A 51 24.43 -9.59 -5.86
CA SER A 51 24.20 -10.39 -7.06
C SER A 51 24.39 -11.88 -6.84
N ASN A 52 25.31 -12.27 -5.95
CA ASN A 52 25.53 -13.66 -5.55
C ASN A 52 24.35 -14.29 -4.79
N TYR A 53 23.43 -13.49 -4.25
CA TYR A 53 22.22 -13.95 -3.54
C TYR A 53 20.96 -13.85 -4.39
N LYS A 54 21.08 -13.43 -5.66
CA LYS A 54 19.95 -13.21 -6.55
C LYS A 54 19.39 -14.56 -7.03
N ILE A 55 18.20 -14.91 -6.56
CA ILE A 55 17.49 -16.14 -6.93
C ILE A 55 16.89 -16.04 -8.35
N GLN A 56 16.57 -14.82 -8.81
CA GLN A 56 15.96 -14.59 -10.12
C GLN A 56 17.01 -14.48 -11.24
N THR A 57 17.03 -15.47 -12.13
CA THR A 57 17.91 -15.57 -13.31
C THR A 57 17.56 -14.62 -14.46
N LYS A 58 16.35 -14.04 -14.46
CA LYS A 58 15.88 -13.20 -15.55
C LYS A 58 16.25 -11.74 -15.31
N ASN A 59 17.14 -11.20 -16.14
CA ASN A 59 17.43 -9.76 -16.14
C ASN A 59 16.31 -9.00 -16.85
N ASN A 60 15.68 -8.08 -16.12
CA ASN A 60 14.63 -7.22 -16.65
C ASN A 60 15.27 -6.15 -17.54
N THR A 61 14.91 -6.12 -18.83
CA THR A 61 15.37 -5.08 -19.75
C THR A 61 14.80 -3.72 -19.34
N PRO A 62 15.48 -2.59 -19.64
CA PRO A 62 14.95 -1.25 -19.33
C PRO A 62 13.55 -1.00 -19.89
N ALA A 63 13.24 -1.54 -21.07
CA ALA A 63 11.92 -1.46 -21.67
C ALA A 63 10.86 -2.25 -20.87
N ALA A 64 11.20 -3.42 -20.33
CA ALA A 64 10.32 -4.20 -19.47
C ALA A 64 10.08 -3.50 -18.12
N GLN A 65 11.12 -2.88 -17.56
CA GLN A 65 11.02 -2.07 -16.35
C GLN A 65 10.09 -0.86 -16.55
N GLY A 66 10.23 -0.13 -17.65
CA GLY A 66 9.34 1.00 -17.98
C GLY A 66 7.88 0.57 -18.07
N LYS A 67 7.59 -0.53 -18.79
CA LYS A 67 6.23 -1.08 -18.89
C LYS A 67 5.68 -1.53 -17.53
N CYS A 68 6.53 -2.09 -16.67
CA CYS A 68 6.17 -2.48 -15.31
C CYS A 68 5.80 -1.25 -14.46
N ILE A 69 6.65 -0.22 -14.46
CA ILE A 69 6.42 1.03 -13.72
C ILE A 69 5.15 1.73 -14.19
N THR A 70 4.94 1.87 -15.50
CA THR A 70 3.71 2.49 -16.04
C THR A 70 2.48 1.72 -15.60
N ARG A 71 2.52 0.38 -15.66
CA ARG A 71 1.39 -0.46 -15.25
C ARG A 71 1.16 -0.39 -13.74
N LEU A 72 2.23 -0.35 -12.96
CA LEU A 72 2.20 -0.19 -11.51
C LEU A 72 1.52 1.13 -11.14
N LEU A 73 1.97 2.25 -11.71
CA LEU A 73 1.36 3.57 -11.49
C LEU A 73 -0.11 3.56 -11.89
N LEU A 74 -0.45 2.99 -13.06
CA LEU A 74 -1.85 2.89 -13.50
C LEU A 74 -2.71 2.15 -12.48
N TYR A 75 -2.23 1.03 -11.92
CA TYR A 75 -3.00 0.32 -10.89
C TYR A 75 -3.12 1.12 -9.58
N HIS A 76 -2.08 1.85 -9.16
CA HIS A 76 -2.17 2.65 -7.94
C HIS A 76 -3.16 3.82 -8.10
N PHE A 77 -3.12 4.53 -9.23
CA PHE A 77 -4.03 5.65 -9.48
C PHE A 77 -5.45 5.23 -9.89
N CYS A 78 -5.62 4.17 -10.69
CA CYS A 78 -6.93 3.78 -11.21
C CYS A 78 -7.64 2.71 -10.38
N VAL A 79 -6.93 2.03 -9.46
CA VAL A 79 -7.54 1.00 -8.60
C VAL A 79 -7.39 1.35 -7.13
N ASN A 80 -6.16 1.58 -6.62
CA ASN A 80 -5.98 1.85 -5.19
C ASN A 80 -6.64 3.15 -4.76
N LEU A 81 -6.45 4.25 -5.50
CA LEU A 81 -7.05 5.54 -5.13
C LEU A 81 -8.61 5.51 -5.16
N PRO A 82 -9.28 5.00 -6.20
CA PRO A 82 -10.74 4.84 -6.18
C PRO A 82 -11.23 3.92 -5.07
N LEU A 83 -10.51 2.84 -4.77
CA LEU A 83 -10.85 1.95 -3.66
C LEU A 83 -10.74 2.66 -2.30
N MET A 84 -9.73 3.50 -2.11
CA MET A 84 -9.59 4.35 -0.91
C MET A 84 -10.76 5.32 -0.78
N MET A 85 -11.14 5.99 -1.87
CA MET A 85 -12.30 6.89 -1.87
C MET A 85 -13.62 6.15 -1.62
N ALA A 86 -13.80 4.96 -2.21
CA ALA A 86 -15.00 4.15 -2.04
C ALA A 86 -15.13 3.57 -0.62
N SER A 87 -14.01 3.35 0.07
CA SER A 87 -13.98 2.84 1.45
C SER A 87 -14.16 3.94 2.50
N TYR A 88 -13.95 5.21 2.16
CA TYR A 88 -14.18 6.36 3.05
C TYR A 88 -15.52 6.35 3.81
N PRO A 89 -16.71 6.17 3.17
CA PRO A 89 -17.98 6.14 3.90
C PRO A 89 -18.08 4.96 4.87
N VAL A 90 -17.44 3.83 4.57
CA VAL A 90 -17.39 2.66 5.46
C VAL A 90 -16.53 2.97 6.69
N PHE A 91 -15.34 3.55 6.50
CA PHE A 91 -14.51 3.92 7.64
C PHE A 91 -15.13 5.02 8.50
N THR A 92 -15.82 5.97 7.87
CA THR A 92 -16.56 7.02 8.58
C THR A 92 -17.70 6.42 9.40
N SER A 93 -18.46 5.45 8.88
CA SER A 93 -19.54 4.78 9.63
C SER A 93 -19.01 3.88 10.75
N MET A 94 -17.78 3.37 10.63
CA MET A 94 -17.06 2.65 11.68
C MET A 94 -16.48 3.57 12.77
N GLY A 95 -16.65 4.89 12.66
CA GLY A 95 -16.23 5.86 13.68
C GLY A 95 -14.85 6.46 13.48
N MET A 96 -14.33 6.47 12.24
CA MET A 96 -13.12 7.21 11.90
C MET A 96 -13.28 8.69 12.28
N ARG A 97 -12.27 9.24 12.98
CA ARG A 97 -12.24 10.62 13.43
C ARG A 97 -10.85 11.22 13.24
N SER A 98 -10.79 12.46 12.80
CA SER A 98 -9.54 13.25 12.73
C SER A 98 -9.39 14.20 13.92
N SER A 99 -10.42 14.30 14.77
CA SER A 99 -10.48 15.23 15.89
C SER A 99 -9.57 14.84 17.05
N PHE A 100 -9.18 15.85 17.82
CA PHE A 100 -8.45 15.67 19.08
C PHE A 100 -9.37 15.15 20.19
N PRO A 101 -8.82 14.46 21.21
CA PRO A 101 -7.41 14.10 21.39
C PRO A 101 -6.96 12.94 20.49
N LEU A 102 -5.66 12.91 20.17
CA LEU A 102 -5.06 11.77 19.46
C LEU A 102 -5.25 10.47 20.27
N PRO A 103 -5.43 9.31 19.59
CA PRO A 103 -5.54 8.04 20.27
C PRO A 103 -4.27 7.74 21.07
N SER A 104 -4.43 7.06 22.19
CA SER A 104 -3.31 6.59 23.00
C SER A 104 -2.50 5.54 22.24
N TRP A 105 -1.20 5.44 22.55
CA TRP A 105 -0.34 4.41 21.95
C TRP A 105 -0.88 2.98 22.14
N LYS A 106 -1.61 2.72 23.25
CA LYS A 106 -2.26 1.43 23.49
C LYS A 106 -3.35 1.14 22.46
N GLU A 107 -4.18 2.12 22.15
CA GLU A 107 -5.23 1.99 21.13
C GLU A 107 -4.61 1.80 19.74
N VAL A 108 -3.59 2.61 19.39
CA VAL A 108 -2.89 2.50 18.11
C VAL A 108 -2.27 1.11 17.95
N SER A 109 -1.53 0.62 18.94
CA SER A 109 -0.91 -0.72 18.87
C SER A 109 -1.94 -1.84 18.79
N ALA A 110 -3.04 -1.76 19.56
CA ALA A 110 -4.11 -2.75 19.51
C ALA A 110 -4.80 -2.78 18.15
N GLN A 111 -5.09 -1.60 17.57
CA GLN A 111 -5.68 -1.48 16.23
C GLN A 111 -4.75 -2.03 15.15
N ILE A 112 -3.45 -1.71 15.20
CA ILE A 112 -2.46 -2.25 14.27
C ILE A 112 -2.45 -3.78 14.31
N LEU A 113 -2.33 -4.38 15.50
CA LEU A 113 -2.33 -5.84 15.66
C LEU A 113 -3.61 -6.49 15.14
N PHE A 114 -4.76 -5.88 15.43
CA PHE A 114 -6.05 -6.37 14.97
C PHE A 114 -6.18 -6.29 13.44
N TYR A 115 -5.76 -5.18 12.83
CA TYR A 115 -5.77 -5.01 11.38
C TYR A 115 -4.80 -5.96 10.69
N PHE A 116 -3.63 -6.25 11.27
CA PHE A 116 -2.72 -7.27 10.75
C PHE A 116 -3.37 -8.65 10.67
N ILE A 117 -4.13 -9.06 11.70
CA ILE A 117 -4.83 -10.36 11.70
C ILE A 117 -5.92 -10.40 10.63
N ILE A 118 -6.71 -9.33 10.51
CA ILE A 118 -7.76 -9.23 9.48
C ILE A 118 -7.13 -9.24 8.09
N GLU A 119 -6.07 -8.46 7.89
CA GLU A 119 -5.36 -8.36 6.62
C GLU A 119 -4.83 -9.73 6.20
N ASP A 120 -4.14 -10.45 7.10
CA ASP A 120 -3.62 -11.80 6.82
C ASP A 120 -4.75 -12.77 6.45
N PHE A 121 -5.86 -12.74 7.20
CA PHE A 121 -7.02 -13.58 6.92
C PHE A 121 -7.64 -13.26 5.55
N VAL A 122 -7.95 -11.99 5.28
CA VAL A 122 -8.56 -11.54 4.03
C VAL A 122 -7.63 -11.79 2.85
N PHE A 123 -6.33 -11.55 3.03
CA PHE A 123 -5.33 -11.80 2.00
C PHE A 123 -5.24 -13.29 1.67
N TYR A 124 -5.12 -14.15 2.68
CA TYR A 124 -5.05 -15.61 2.48
C TYR A 124 -6.28 -16.15 1.74
N TRP A 125 -7.47 -15.85 2.24
CA TRP A 125 -8.71 -16.36 1.64
C TRP A 125 -9.01 -15.71 0.29
N GLY A 126 -8.78 -14.40 0.17
CA GLY A 126 -8.92 -13.68 -1.10
C GLY A 126 -8.00 -14.24 -2.17
N HIS A 127 -6.72 -14.46 -1.83
CA HIS A 127 -5.76 -15.09 -2.73
C HIS A 127 -6.20 -16.51 -3.12
N ARG A 128 -6.66 -17.32 -2.16
CA ARG A 128 -7.19 -18.67 -2.43
C ARG A 128 -8.39 -18.66 -3.37
N ILE A 129 -9.30 -17.69 -3.23
CA ILE A 129 -10.45 -17.50 -4.13
C ILE A 129 -9.97 -17.11 -5.53
N LEU A 130 -8.98 -16.24 -5.65
CA LEU A 130 -8.37 -15.88 -6.94
C LEU A 130 -7.75 -17.09 -7.66
N HIS A 131 -7.33 -18.11 -6.92
CA HIS A 131 -6.87 -19.40 -7.46
C HIS A 131 -7.99 -20.39 -7.84
N SER A 132 -9.26 -20.03 -7.68
CA SER A 132 -10.37 -20.84 -8.20
C SER A 132 -10.31 -20.92 -9.74
N LYS A 133 -10.79 -22.02 -10.33
CA LYS A 133 -10.62 -22.33 -11.77
C LYS A 133 -11.00 -21.16 -12.71
N TRP A 134 -12.08 -20.44 -12.39
CA TRP A 134 -12.55 -19.31 -13.21
C TRP A 134 -11.71 -18.05 -13.01
N LEU A 135 -11.45 -17.66 -11.76
CA LEU A 135 -10.65 -16.47 -11.44
C LEU A 135 -9.19 -16.64 -11.83
N TYR A 136 -8.65 -17.84 -11.70
CA TYR A 136 -7.28 -18.15 -12.12
C TYR A 136 -7.10 -17.91 -13.62
N LYS A 137 -8.00 -18.44 -14.45
CA LYS A 137 -7.90 -18.33 -15.91
C LYS A 137 -8.04 -16.88 -16.40
N ASN A 138 -8.92 -16.08 -15.79
CA ASN A 138 -9.28 -14.76 -16.29
C ASN A 138 -8.57 -13.59 -15.60
N VAL A 139 -8.17 -13.74 -14.33
CA VAL A 139 -7.64 -12.65 -13.50
C VAL A 139 -6.24 -12.99 -12.99
N HIS A 140 -6.09 -14.10 -12.27
CA HIS A 140 -4.85 -14.40 -11.54
C HIS A 140 -3.70 -14.90 -12.45
N CYS A 141 -4.02 -15.45 -13.63
CA CYS A 141 -3.02 -15.85 -14.63
C CYS A 141 -2.13 -14.66 -15.03
N VAL A 142 -2.67 -13.44 -15.09
CA VAL A 142 -1.93 -12.24 -15.50
C VAL A 142 -0.89 -11.81 -14.44
N HIS A 143 -1.18 -12.05 -13.16
CA HIS A 143 -0.24 -11.81 -12.06
C HIS A 143 0.91 -12.84 -12.10
N HIS A 144 0.60 -14.10 -12.41
CA HIS A 144 1.61 -15.16 -12.55
C HIS A 144 2.40 -15.14 -13.86
N VAL A 145 1.90 -14.51 -14.93
CA VAL A 145 2.63 -14.37 -16.20
C VAL A 145 3.94 -13.58 -16.02
N GLY A 146 4.03 -12.71 -15.01
CA GLY A 146 5.28 -12.03 -14.62
C GLY A 146 6.21 -12.84 -13.71
N THR A 147 5.75 -13.98 -13.17
CA THR A 147 6.47 -14.83 -12.20
C THR A 147 6.60 -16.30 -12.64
N ARG A 148 6.17 -16.65 -13.86
CA ARG A 148 6.55 -17.92 -14.49
C ARG A 148 8.04 -17.85 -14.85
N PHE A 149 8.84 -18.51 -14.01
CA PHE A 149 10.14 -19.05 -14.37
C PHE A 149 10.01 -19.96 -15.60
#